data_AF-A0A4R2RJ64-F1
#
_entry.id   AF-A0A4R2RJ64-F1
#
_cell.length_a   1.000
_cell.length_b   1.000
_cell.length_c   1.000
_cell.angle_alpha   90.00
_cell.angle_beta   90.00
_cell.angle_gamma   90.00
#
_symmetry.space_group_name_H-M   'P 1'
#
loop_
_entity.id
_entity.type
_entity.pdbx_description
1 polymer ?
#
loop_
_entity_poly.entity_id
_entity_poly.type
_entity_poly.pdbx_seq_one_letter_code
_entity_poly.pdbx_strand_id
1 'polypeptide(L)'
;MDKDYGIYAMLIHLHHVRESRYTRGDYDASVLLLDLAQSIREAQLTKRQRQALYLVFLRDFTQRDAAHWLNISQQAVSDHVRTAIQRIAEVSEHKEVA
;
A
#
# COMPACT_ATOMS: atom_id res chain seq x y z
N MET A 1 -10.83 -9.76 6.35
CA MET A 1 -10.27 -8.78 7.32
C MET A 1 -8.76 -8.95 7.49
N ASP A 2 -8.25 -10.18 7.69
CA ASP A 2 -6.81 -10.38 7.92
C ASP A 2 -5.88 -9.99 6.75
N LYS A 3 -6.36 -10.10 5.51
CA LYS A 3 -5.56 -9.82 4.31
C LYS A 3 -5.35 -8.32 4.08
N ASP A 4 -6.42 -7.54 4.20
CA ASP A 4 -6.37 -6.07 4.20
C ASP A 4 -5.37 -5.57 5.26
N TYR A 5 -5.39 -6.20 6.44
CA TYR A 5 -4.46 -5.91 7.52
C TYR A 5 -3.01 -6.24 7.13
N GLY A 6 -2.77 -7.36 6.46
CA GLY A 6 -1.45 -7.72 5.91
C GLY A 6 -0.91 -6.65 4.95
N ILE A 7 -1.69 -6.25 3.96
CA ILE A 7 -1.30 -5.18 3.01
C ILE A 7 -1.07 -3.86 3.73
N TYR A 8 -1.96 -3.48 4.66
CA TYR A 8 -1.81 -2.27 5.46
C TYR A 8 -0.51 -2.28 6.28
N ALA A 9 -0.21 -3.39 6.97
CA ALA A 9 1.01 -3.54 7.76
C ALA A 9 2.26 -3.46 6.88
N MET A 10 2.25 -4.10 5.70
CA MET A 10 3.35 -4.00 4.73
C MET A 10 3.57 -2.56 4.25
N LEU A 11 2.50 -1.81 3.99
CA LEU A 11 2.60 -0.41 3.57
C LEU A 11 3.11 0.50 4.69
N ILE A 12 2.70 0.30 5.94
CA ILE A 12 3.25 1.01 7.11
C ILE A 12 4.75 0.75 7.25
N HIS A 13 5.16 -0.51 7.14
CA HIS A 13 6.55 -0.91 7.35
C HIS A 13 7.38 -0.88 6.06
N LEU A 14 6.89 -0.25 4.99
CA LEU A 14 7.50 -0.28 3.67
C LEU A 14 8.97 0.15 3.69
N HIS A 15 9.32 1.17 4.47
CA HIS A 15 10.70 1.63 4.62
C HIS A 15 11.60 0.56 5.27
N HIS A 16 11.11 -0.10 6.32
CA HIS A 16 11.85 -1.15 7.02
C HIS A 16 12.06 -2.39 6.13
N VAL A 17 11.03 -2.83 5.40
CA VAL A 17 11.13 -3.96 4.45
C VAL A 17 12.08 -3.62 3.29
N ARG A 18 12.11 -2.36 2.85
CA ARG A 18 13.06 -1.93 1.81
C ARG A 18 14.51 -1.94 2.29
N GLU A 19 14.75 -1.65 3.55
CA GLU A 19 16.06 -1.66 4.20
C GLU A 19 16.55 -3.09 4.49
N SER A 20 15.67 -4.00 4.88
CA SER A 20 16.04 -5.39 5.21
C SER A 20 16.73 -6.13 4.05
N ARG A 21 16.35 -5.79 2.80
CA ARG A 21 17.02 -6.29 1.58
C ARG A 21 18.54 -6.07 1.58
N TYR A 22 19.02 -4.98 2.17
CA TYR A 22 20.44 -4.62 2.17
C TYR A 22 21.16 -5.08 3.44
N THR A 23 20.47 -5.03 4.59
CA THR A 23 21.12 -5.26 5.88
C THR A 23 21.28 -6.74 6.23
N ARG A 24 20.45 -7.62 5.65
CA ARG A 24 20.44 -9.06 5.98
C ARG A 24 20.61 -9.99 4.78
N GLY A 25 20.74 -9.45 3.57
CA GLY A 25 20.71 -10.25 2.34
C GLY A 25 19.36 -10.98 2.16
N ASP A 26 18.30 -10.37 2.71
CA ASP A 26 16.97 -10.96 2.77
C ASP A 26 16.33 -10.94 1.37
N TYR A 27 16.53 -12.05 0.65
CA TYR A 27 15.96 -12.24 -0.68
C TYR A 27 14.43 -12.35 -0.62
N ASP A 28 13.90 -12.89 0.48
CA ASP A 28 12.46 -13.02 0.70
C ASP A 28 11.80 -11.63 0.82
N ALA A 29 12.47 -10.67 1.46
CA ALA A 29 12.03 -9.27 1.45
C ALA A 29 11.99 -8.66 0.05
N SER A 30 12.88 -9.09 -0.86
CA SER A 30 12.86 -8.64 -2.26
C SER A 30 11.68 -9.23 -3.03
N VAL A 31 11.41 -10.53 -2.85
CA VAL A 31 10.24 -11.22 -3.44
C VAL A 31 8.97 -10.55 -2.96
N LEU A 32 8.82 -10.36 -1.65
CA LEU A 32 7.65 -9.74 -1.04
C LEU A 32 7.38 -8.32 -1.58
N LEU A 33 8.43 -7.51 -1.77
CA LEU A 33 8.31 -6.17 -2.35
C LEU A 33 7.95 -6.20 -3.84
N LEU A 34 8.47 -7.18 -4.59
CA LEU A 34 8.12 -7.37 -6.00
C LEU A 34 6.65 -7.76 -6.14
N ASP A 35 6.17 -8.69 -5.31
CA ASP A 35 4.77 -9.14 -5.30
C ASP A 35 3.83 -7.99 -4.96
N LEU A 36 4.14 -7.23 -3.89
CA LEU A 36 3.37 -6.03 -3.53
C LEU A 36 3.35 -5.01 -4.67
N ALA A 37 4.51 -4.72 -5.29
CA ALA A 37 4.60 -3.76 -6.38
C ALA A 37 3.81 -4.21 -7.61
N GLN A 38 3.78 -5.51 -7.90
CA GLN A 38 2.99 -6.07 -8.99
C GLN A 38 1.49 -6.00 -8.66
N SER A 39 1.08 -6.37 -7.45
CA SER A 39 -0.33 -6.32 -7.03
C SER A 39 -0.87 -4.89 -7.02
N ILE A 40 -0.08 -3.89 -6.61
CA ILE A 40 -0.45 -2.47 -6.74
C ILE A 40 -0.68 -2.06 -8.21
N ARG A 41 0.14 -2.57 -9.13
CA ARG A 41 0.03 -2.26 -10.57
C ARG A 41 -1.24 -2.85 -11.17
N GLU A 42 -1.59 -4.06 -10.76
CA GLU A 42 -2.73 -4.83 -11.27
C GLU A 42 -4.06 -4.49 -10.58
N ALA A 43 -4.04 -3.89 -9.38
CA ALA A 43 -5.24 -3.48 -8.63
C ALA A 43 -6.07 -2.36 -9.28
N GLN A 44 -5.69 -1.88 -10.47
CA GLN A 44 -6.41 -0.87 -11.26
C GLN A 44 -6.90 0.31 -10.41
N LEU A 45 -6.05 0.79 -9.51
CA LEU A 45 -6.38 1.87 -8.60
C LEU A 45 -6.74 3.14 -9.39
N THR A 46 -7.74 3.87 -8.91
CA THR A 46 -8.05 5.20 -9.47
C THR A 46 -6.90 6.16 -9.18
N LYS A 47 -6.86 7.28 -9.92
CA LYS A 47 -5.86 8.33 -9.67
C LYS A 47 -5.90 8.80 -8.21
N ARG A 48 -7.09 8.99 -7.62
CA ARG A 48 -7.25 9.46 -6.24
C ARG A 48 -6.80 8.43 -5.21
N GLN A 49 -7.09 7.15 -5.42
CA GLN A 49 -6.59 6.06 -4.58
C GLN A 49 -5.06 6.00 -4.57
N ARG A 50 -4.42 6.07 -5.75
CA ARG A 50 -2.95 6.11 -5.86
C ARG A 50 -2.35 7.31 -5.14
N GLN A 51 -2.95 8.50 -5.31
CA GLN A 51 -2.48 9.70 -4.65
C GLN A 51 -2.60 9.62 -3.12
N ALA A 52 -3.72 9.08 -2.61
CA ALA A 52 -3.92 8.88 -1.18
C ALA A 52 -2.88 7.92 -0.59
N LEU A 53 -2.64 6.76 -1.24
CA LEU A 53 -1.60 5.81 -0.82
C LEU A 53 -0.20 6.46 -0.82
N TYR A 54 0.14 7.19 -1.89
CA TYR A 54 1.44 7.85 -2.01
C TYR A 54 1.67 8.86 -0.88
N LEU A 55 0.69 9.71 -0.58
CA LEU A 55 0.83 10.72 0.47
C LEU A 55 0.93 10.07 1.85
N VAL A 56 0.10 9.07 2.14
CA VAL A 56 0.04 8.45 3.47
C VAL A 56 1.23 7.53 3.75
N PHE A 57 1.62 6.67 2.81
CA PHE A 57 2.61 5.61 3.08
C PHE A 57 3.99 5.85 2.49
N LEU A 58 4.12 6.67 1.44
CA LEU A 58 5.43 6.98 0.82
C LEU A 58 5.97 8.35 1.25
N ARG A 59 5.10 9.24 1.73
CA ARG A 59 5.45 10.59 2.17
C ARG A 59 5.22 10.82 3.66
N ASP A 60 4.76 9.79 4.37
CA ASP A 60 4.47 9.79 5.80
C ASP A 60 3.56 10.95 6.25
N PHE A 61 2.67 11.42 5.36
CA PHE A 61 1.69 12.41 5.72
C PHE A 61 0.56 11.78 6.52
N THR A 62 0.07 12.50 7.53
CA THR A 62 -1.18 12.10 8.18
C THR A 62 -2.31 12.18 7.16
N GLN A 63 -3.41 11.44 7.38
CA GLN A 63 -4.58 11.53 6.50
C GLN A 63 -5.15 12.96 6.44
N ARG A 64 -4.98 13.74 7.51
CA ARG A 64 -5.37 15.16 7.54
C ARG A 64 -4.51 16.01 6.61
N ASP A 65 -3.19 15.81 6.62
CA ASP A 65 -2.29 16.53 5.72
C ASP A 65 -2.52 16.11 4.26
N ALA A 66 -2.71 14.81 4.02
CA ALA A 66 -3.08 14.30 2.70
C ALA A 66 -4.41 14.89 2.20
N ALA A 67 -5.40 15.07 3.08
CA ALA A 67 -6.68 15.69 2.75
C ALA A 67 -6.49 17.15 2.32
N HIS A 68 -5.64 17.89 3.02
CA HIS A 68 -5.25 19.26 2.64
C HIS A 68 -4.57 19.28 1.26
N TRP A 69 -3.58 18.42 1.00
CA TRP A 69 -2.90 18.33 -0.29
C TRP A 69 -3.82 17.93 -1.45
N LEU A 70 -4.84 17.11 -1.19
CA LEU A 70 -5.77 16.61 -2.21
C LEU A 70 -7.03 17.46 -2.39
N ASN A 71 -7.23 18.45 -1.51
CA ASN A 71 -8.42 19.29 -1.40
C ASN A 71 -9.72 18.46 -1.29
N ILE A 72 -9.74 17.51 -0.35
CA ILE A 72 -10.90 16.67 -0.01
C ILE A 72 -11.02 16.53 1.51
N SER A 73 -12.07 15.89 2.01
CA SER A 73 -12.19 15.61 3.45
C SER A 73 -11.22 14.51 3.90
N GLN A 74 -10.84 14.51 5.17
CA GLN A 74 -10.05 13.42 5.76
C GLN A 74 -10.80 12.07 5.70
N GLN A 75 -12.13 12.08 5.80
CA GLN A 75 -12.95 10.88 5.58
C GLN A 75 -12.78 10.33 4.15
N ALA A 76 -12.83 11.19 3.13
CA ALA A 76 -12.63 10.77 1.75
C ALA A 76 -11.22 10.20 1.51
N VAL A 77 -10.18 10.71 2.18
CA VAL A 77 -8.84 10.10 2.18
C VAL A 77 -8.88 8.70 2.80
N SER A 78 -9.49 8.54 3.97
CA SER A 78 -9.65 7.23 4.63
C SER A 78 -10.33 6.22 3.71
N ASP A 79 -11.41 6.62 3.04
CA ASP A 79 -12.16 5.74 2.13
C ASP A 79 -11.31 5.36 0.91
N HIS A 80 -10.61 6.33 0.31
CA HIS A 80 -9.68 6.05 -0.79
C HIS A 80 -8.55 5.09 -0.39
N VAL A 81 -7.95 5.27 0.80
CA VAL A 81 -6.91 4.37 1.31
C VAL A 81 -7.47 2.96 1.54
N ARG A 82 -8.61 2.85 2.23
CA ARG A 82 -9.26 1.57 2.52
C ARG A 82 -9.61 0.80 1.26
N THR A 83 -10.29 1.43 0.30
CA THR A 83 -10.65 0.78 -0.96
C THR A 83 -9.41 0.41 -1.77
N ALA A 84 -8.34 1.21 -1.72
CA ALA A 84 -7.11 0.85 -2.41
C ALA A 84 -6.47 -0.41 -1.81
N ILE A 85 -6.40 -0.50 -0.48
CA ILE A 85 -5.87 -1.67 0.24
C ILE A 85 -6.68 -2.93 -0.09
N GLN A 86 -8.00 -2.84 -0.08
CA GLN A 86 -8.89 -3.95 -0.42
C GLN A 86 -8.62 -4.49 -1.83
N ARG A 87 -8.53 -3.59 -2.82
CA ARG A 87 -8.24 -3.99 -4.21
C ARG A 87 -6.85 -4.63 -4.37
N ILE A 88 -5.85 -4.14 -3.63
CA ILE A 88 -4.51 -4.74 -3.63
C ILE A 88 -4.55 -6.14 -3.01
N ALA A 89 -5.27 -6.31 -1.89
CA ALA A 89 -5.41 -7.60 -1.21
C ALA A 89 -6.11 -8.64 -2.10
N GLU A 90 -7.19 -8.26 -2.79
CA GLU A 90 -7.90 -9.11 -3.75
C GLU A 90 -6.98 -9.62 -4.87
N VAL A 91 -6.17 -8.74 -5.46
CA VAL A 91 -5.21 -9.11 -6.51
C VAL A 91 -4.10 -10.01 -5.97
N SER A 92 -3.60 -9.73 -4.77
CA SER A 92 -2.53 -10.52 -4.16
C SER A 92 -3.00 -11.96 -3.90
N GLU A 93 -4.25 -12.13 -3.44
CA GLU A 93 -4.84 -13.46 -3.21
C GLU A 93 -4.92 -14.29 -4.50
N HIS A 94 -5.32 -13.69 -5.62
CA HIS A 94 -5.42 -14.42 -6.89
C HIS A 94 -4.09 -15.01 -7.36
N LYS A 95 -2.96 -14.51 -6.86
CA LYS A 95 -1.62 -15.02 -7.20
C LYS A 95 -1.18 -16.19 -6.34
N GLU A 96 -1.69 -16.33 -5.12
CA GLU A 96 -1.35 -17.44 -4.23
C GLU A 96 -2.10 -18.73 -4.60
N VAL A 97 -3.18 -18.61 -5.37
CA VAL A 97 -4.08 -19.73 -5.75
C VAL A 97 -3.82 -20.23 -7.19
N ALA A 98 -2.93 -19.58 -7.94
CA ALA A 98 -2.58 -19.88 -9.33
C ALA A 98 -1.24 -20.61 -9.46
#